data_AF-A0ABD3MR60-F1
#
_entry.id   AF-A0ABD3MR60-F1
#
_cell.length_a   1.000
_cell.length_b   1.000
_cell.length_c   1.000
_cell.angle_alpha   90.00
_cell.angle_beta   90.00
_cell.angle_gamma   90.00
#
_symmetry.space_group_name_H-M   'P 1'
#
loop_
_entity.id
_entity.type
_entity.pdbx_description
1 polymer ?
#
loop_
_entity_poly.entity_id
_entity_poly.type
_entity_poly.pdbx_seq_one_letter_code
_entity_poly.pdbx_strand_id
1 'polypeptide(L)'
;MFGSKSPYPLLSLKYCGYLCPCLEKADDRPARKAAWAMTNSICIRWHRRLRRGTGNNDDGGGSSSSSGGGGIMGGFLSSMLGGDNNSHSHHHRDCYYEPLDNATLSVVDSSSGPQLVVSPPSSSLLSNNADSSICKKSIPLAAIKKVQIVPPSKKGAGVGSIEIVDVAGRSVLKFDVLKSQQRIWNDNEHDDDNDDEEAGGQGGQVIVEVANESTRDTILDHIHTLVEWERRRRAYIAMLGEEEGEGENHEGNDGMEDELHVEEYDDGNISSPRTARKKGMIAEQAQKIKHFAQRELELQKLKKERENRKAKYVNEAGGLKYTAIAMANRS
;
A
#
# COMPACT_ATOMS: atom_id res chain seq x y z
N MET A 1 12.73 -21.02 -13.89
CA MET A 1 13.79 -20.78 -12.87
C MET A 1 14.02 -19.28 -12.68
N PHE A 2 13.13 -18.60 -11.96
CA PHE A 2 13.38 -17.28 -11.34
C PHE A 2 13.06 -17.39 -9.83
N GLY A 3 13.52 -18.51 -9.24
CA GLY A 3 13.41 -18.80 -7.84
C GLY A 3 14.56 -18.13 -7.11
N SER A 4 14.29 -16.95 -6.56
CA SER A 4 14.95 -16.35 -5.41
C SER A 4 14.64 -14.86 -5.40
N LYS A 5 14.45 -14.35 -4.20
CA LYS A 5 14.29 -12.97 -3.72
C LYS A 5 14.97 -11.90 -4.60
N SER A 6 14.45 -11.65 -5.82
CA SER A 6 14.96 -10.57 -6.66
C SER A 6 14.92 -9.28 -5.84
N PRO A 7 16.05 -8.56 -5.72
CA PRO A 7 16.10 -7.29 -5.01
C PRO A 7 15.26 -6.21 -5.73
N TYR A 8 14.87 -6.46 -6.98
CA TYR A 8 14.08 -5.55 -7.82
C TYR A 8 12.81 -6.24 -8.33
N PRO A 9 11.81 -6.44 -7.46
CA PRO A 9 10.65 -7.24 -7.80
C PRO A 9 9.70 -6.60 -8.80
N LEU A 10 9.56 -5.27 -8.81
CA LEU A 10 8.78 -4.59 -9.85
C LEU A 10 9.49 -4.63 -11.19
N LEU A 11 10.83 -4.54 -11.20
CA LEU A 11 11.62 -4.69 -12.40
C LEU A 11 11.42 -6.10 -12.99
N SER A 12 11.53 -7.14 -12.16
CA SER A 12 11.22 -8.51 -12.57
C SER A 12 9.78 -8.63 -13.10
N LEU A 13 8.80 -8.03 -12.41
CA LEU A 13 7.40 -8.01 -12.84
C LEU A 13 7.23 -7.35 -14.21
N LYS A 14 7.91 -6.22 -14.46
CA LYS A 14 7.87 -5.48 -15.74
C LYS A 14 8.49 -6.29 -16.88
N TYR A 15 9.64 -6.92 -16.66
CA TYR A 15 10.37 -7.66 -17.70
C TYR A 15 9.75 -9.01 -18.03
N CYS A 16 9.24 -9.77 -17.04
CA CYS A 16 8.67 -11.09 -17.30
C CYS A 16 7.54 -11.05 -18.34
N GLY A 17 6.65 -10.05 -18.23
CA GLY A 17 5.56 -9.88 -19.20
C GLY A 17 5.97 -9.20 -20.51
N TYR A 18 7.14 -8.56 -20.57
CA TYR A 18 7.66 -7.94 -21.79
C TYR A 18 8.39 -8.97 -22.67
N LEU A 19 9.19 -9.86 -22.06
CA LEU A 19 9.99 -10.86 -22.77
C LEU A 19 9.13 -12.02 -23.32
N CYS A 20 8.22 -12.57 -22.54
CA CYS A 20 7.16 -13.43 -23.08
C CYS A 20 5.86 -13.27 -22.29
N PRO A 21 4.77 -12.78 -22.92
CA PRO A 21 3.45 -12.78 -22.30
C PRO A 21 2.96 -14.17 -21.86
N CYS A 22 3.52 -15.23 -22.44
CA CYS A 22 3.25 -16.62 -22.12
C CYS A 22 3.81 -17.09 -20.76
N LEU A 23 4.87 -16.44 -20.28
CA LEU A 23 5.53 -16.78 -19.01
C LEU A 23 5.00 -15.94 -17.84
N GLU A 24 4.18 -14.93 -18.13
CA GLU A 24 3.53 -14.11 -17.12
C GLU A 24 2.42 -14.91 -16.44
N LYS A 25 2.48 -15.02 -15.11
CA LYS A 25 1.37 -15.56 -14.32
C LYS A 25 0.15 -14.65 -14.50
N ALA A 26 -1.02 -15.24 -14.71
CA ALA A 26 -2.26 -14.47 -14.92
C ALA A 26 -2.49 -13.42 -13.82
N ASP A 27 -2.13 -13.74 -12.58
CA ASP A 27 -2.35 -12.88 -11.42
C ASP A 27 -1.33 -11.73 -11.28
N ASP A 28 -0.24 -11.76 -12.05
CA ASP A 28 0.81 -10.72 -12.09
C ASP A 28 0.51 -9.65 -13.15
N ARG A 29 -0.30 -9.99 -14.16
CA ARG A 29 -0.70 -9.08 -15.25
C ARG A 29 -1.30 -7.74 -14.79
N PRO A 30 -2.28 -7.69 -13.87
CA PRO A 30 -2.84 -6.41 -13.43
C PRO A 30 -1.78 -5.58 -12.67
N ALA A 31 -0.94 -6.22 -11.86
CA ALA A 31 0.13 -5.55 -11.14
C ALA A 31 1.20 -4.97 -12.08
N ARG A 32 1.55 -5.68 -13.16
CA ARG A 32 2.45 -5.16 -14.20
C ARG A 32 1.88 -3.92 -14.86
N LYS A 33 0.59 -3.94 -15.25
CA LYS A 33 -0.08 -2.78 -15.85
C LYS A 33 -0.09 -1.57 -14.90
N ALA A 34 -0.44 -1.79 -13.64
CA ALA A 34 -0.43 -0.76 -12.61
C ALA A 34 0.99 -0.20 -12.38
N ALA A 35 2.01 -1.07 -12.31
CA ALA A 35 3.40 -0.66 -12.14
C ALA A 35 3.89 0.21 -13.32
N TRP A 36 3.54 -0.14 -14.56
CA TRP A 36 3.85 0.68 -15.74
C TRP A 36 3.15 2.04 -15.70
N ALA A 37 1.84 2.07 -15.40
CA ALA A 37 1.08 3.30 -15.31
C ALA A 37 1.65 4.27 -14.25
N MET A 38 2.16 3.74 -13.13
CA MET A 38 2.78 4.53 -12.07
C MET A 38 4.28 4.82 -12.26
N THR A 39 4.88 4.34 -13.36
CA THR A 39 6.29 4.63 -13.66
C THR A 39 6.48 6.05 -14.20
N ASN A 40 5.50 6.56 -14.95
CA ASN A 40 5.55 7.88 -15.58
C ASN A 40 5.13 9.00 -14.61
N SER A 41 5.66 9.01 -13.38
CA SER A 41 5.52 10.07 -12.35
C SER A 41 4.21 10.86 -12.41
N ILE A 42 3.20 10.44 -11.65
CA ILE A 42 1.88 11.10 -11.62
C ILE A 42 1.99 12.43 -10.88
N CYS A 43 1.51 13.52 -11.49
CA CYS A 43 1.43 14.82 -10.82
C CYS A 43 0.36 14.80 -9.72
N ILE A 44 0.74 15.22 -8.52
CA ILE A 44 -0.12 15.24 -7.34
C ILE A 44 0.03 16.54 -6.55
N ARG A 45 -1.04 16.94 -5.86
CA ARG A 45 -1.00 17.92 -4.78
C ARG A 45 -0.81 17.15 -3.48
N TRP A 46 0.37 17.24 -2.88
CA TRP A 46 0.69 16.51 -1.66
C TRP A 46 0.27 17.30 -0.43
N HIS A 47 -0.69 16.77 0.34
CA HIS A 47 -1.12 17.33 1.62
C HIS A 47 -0.15 16.94 2.74
N ARG A 48 0.79 17.83 3.06
CA ARG A 48 1.80 17.58 4.09
C ARG A 48 1.22 17.87 5.46
N ARG A 49 1.33 16.90 6.37
CA ARG A 49 0.98 17.12 7.78
C ARG A 49 2.07 17.97 8.42
N LEU A 50 1.77 19.23 8.71
CA LEU A 50 2.64 20.06 9.53
C LEU A 50 2.59 19.51 10.95
N ARG A 51 3.74 19.07 11.48
CA ARG A 51 3.84 18.90 12.93
C ARG A 51 3.75 20.32 13.47
N ARG A 52 2.64 20.64 14.14
CA ARG A 52 2.60 21.84 14.98
C ARG A 52 3.81 21.71 15.88
N GLY A 53 4.82 22.56 15.66
CA GLY A 53 5.91 22.65 16.61
C GLY A 53 5.23 22.78 17.96
N THR A 54 5.56 21.90 18.89
CA THR A 54 5.43 22.21 20.31
C THR A 54 6.37 23.39 20.56
N GLY A 55 6.04 24.56 19.98
CA GLY A 55 6.48 25.81 20.53
C GLY A 55 5.94 25.78 21.93
N ASN A 56 6.85 25.88 22.90
CA ASN A 56 6.50 26.12 24.27
C ASN A 56 5.38 27.15 24.27
N ASN A 57 4.22 26.77 24.77
CA ASN A 57 3.29 27.74 25.31
C ASN A 57 4.00 28.29 26.55
N ASP A 58 4.94 29.20 26.33
CA ASP A 58 5.22 30.23 27.29
C ASP A 58 4.01 31.17 27.21
N ASP A 59 2.93 30.76 27.90
CA ASP A 59 1.95 31.68 28.45
C ASP A 59 2.68 32.52 29.52
N GLY A 60 3.62 33.33 29.06
CA GLY A 60 4.37 34.31 29.83
C GLY A 60 3.91 35.67 29.36
N GLY A 61 3.02 36.27 30.15
CA GLY A 61 2.65 37.68 30.03
C GLY A 61 3.88 38.55 29.86
N GLY A 62 3.70 39.64 29.11
CA GLY A 62 4.77 40.52 28.71
C GLY A 62 5.71 40.89 29.85
N SER A 63 7.00 40.75 29.58
CA SER A 63 8.02 41.64 30.13
C SER A 63 9.21 41.63 29.18
N SER A 64 9.66 42.85 28.94
CA SER A 64 10.79 43.28 28.14
C SER A 64 12.13 42.60 28.49
N SER A 65 13.04 42.73 27.52
CA SER A 65 14.49 42.90 27.65
C SER A 65 15.41 41.69 27.43
N SER A 66 16.18 41.85 26.35
CA SER A 66 17.63 41.71 26.24
C SER A 66 18.29 40.32 26.29
N SER A 67 18.96 40.06 25.16
CA SER A 67 20.37 39.64 25.04
C SER A 67 20.81 38.26 25.51
N GLY A 68 21.35 37.49 24.55
CA GLY A 68 22.67 36.89 24.71
C GLY A 68 22.74 35.36 24.70
N GLY A 69 23.57 34.82 23.80
CA GLY A 69 24.17 33.48 23.86
C GLY A 69 23.22 32.33 23.52
N GLY A 70 23.47 31.51 22.50
CA GLY A 70 24.66 30.66 22.38
C GLY A 70 24.34 29.29 23.03
N GLY A 71 24.01 28.26 22.24
CA GLY A 71 23.60 26.97 22.81
C GLY A 71 23.07 25.91 21.84
N ILE A 72 23.91 25.48 20.89
CA ILE A 72 24.27 24.07 20.65
C ILE A 72 23.33 22.95 21.17
N MET A 73 23.11 21.97 20.27
CA MET A 73 22.89 20.52 20.54
C MET A 73 21.53 20.01 21.05
N GLY A 74 20.92 19.15 20.23
CA GLY A 74 20.27 17.93 20.73
C GLY A 74 18.74 17.88 20.61
N GLY A 75 18.22 17.36 19.50
CA GLY A 75 16.77 17.18 19.33
C GLY A 75 16.36 16.05 18.37
N PHE A 76 17.08 14.93 18.36
CA PHE A 76 16.78 13.79 17.46
C PHE A 76 16.33 12.49 18.15
N LEU A 77 16.16 12.44 19.48
CA LEU A 77 15.85 11.17 20.18
C LEU A 77 14.82 11.29 21.32
N SER A 78 13.66 11.91 21.09
CA SER A 78 12.55 11.89 22.05
C SER A 78 11.27 11.37 21.40
N SER A 79 11.20 10.06 21.18
CA SER A 79 9.93 9.37 20.83
C SER A 79 9.86 7.93 21.35
N MET A 80 10.65 7.55 22.36
CA MET A 80 10.61 6.17 22.89
C MET A 80 10.13 5.99 24.33
N LEU A 81 9.90 7.05 25.11
CA LEU A 81 9.45 6.91 26.50
C LEU A 81 8.44 8.02 26.85
N GLY A 82 7.17 7.80 26.54
CA GLY A 82 6.06 8.66 26.95
C GLY A 82 4.84 7.80 27.17
N GLY A 83 4.61 7.43 28.43
CA GLY A 83 3.55 6.53 28.85
C GLY A 83 2.16 7.04 28.48
N ASP A 84 1.34 6.12 27.99
CA ASP A 84 -0.06 6.34 27.63
C ASP A 84 -0.90 6.49 28.90
N ASN A 85 -1.00 7.71 29.43
CA ASN A 85 -2.11 8.05 30.30
C ASN A 85 -3.34 8.38 29.45
N ASN A 86 -4.20 7.38 29.41
CA ASN A 86 -5.53 7.39 28.84
C ASN A 86 -6.35 8.57 29.40
N SER A 87 -6.49 9.63 28.61
CA SER A 87 -7.45 10.72 28.87
C SER A 87 -8.16 11.05 27.57
N HIS A 88 -9.37 10.52 27.45
CA HIS A 88 -10.33 10.79 26.38
C HIS A 88 -10.77 12.26 26.36
N SER A 89 -9.87 13.18 26.00
CA SER A 89 -10.26 14.50 25.54
C SER A 89 -10.40 14.45 24.01
N HIS A 90 -11.66 14.38 23.55
CA HIS A 90 -12.04 14.52 22.13
C HIS A 90 -11.87 15.97 21.65
N HIS A 91 -10.74 16.61 21.97
CA HIS A 91 -10.31 17.77 21.20
C HIS A 91 -9.77 17.24 19.88
N HIS A 92 -10.63 17.32 18.87
CA HIS A 92 -10.30 17.15 17.46
C HIS A 92 -9.15 18.12 17.16
N ARG A 93 -7.91 17.70 17.40
CA ARG A 93 -6.72 18.49 17.11
C ARG A 93 -6.68 18.64 15.60
N ASP A 94 -7.16 19.77 15.12
CA ASP A 94 -7.17 20.12 13.70
C ASP A 94 -5.74 20.03 13.19
N CYS A 95 -5.46 18.92 12.50
CA CYS A 95 -4.21 18.69 11.84
C CYS A 95 -4.24 19.54 10.57
N TYR A 96 -3.48 20.63 10.57
CA TYR A 96 -3.32 21.46 9.39
C TYR A 96 -2.48 20.71 8.35
N TYR A 97 -3.01 20.68 7.13
CA TYR A 97 -2.30 20.16 5.97
C TYR A 97 -1.85 21.33 5.11
N GLU A 98 -0.57 21.36 4.78
CA GLU A 98 -0.02 22.30 3.80
C GLU A 98 -0.01 21.61 2.43
N PRO A 99 -0.81 22.07 1.45
CA PRO A 99 -0.80 21.51 0.11
C PRO A 99 0.49 21.92 -0.61
N LEU A 100 1.20 20.93 -1.14
CA LEU A 100 2.34 21.12 -2.03
C LEU A 100 1.96 20.70 -3.44
N ASP A 101 1.79 21.68 -4.32
CA ASP A 101 1.45 21.44 -5.73
C ASP A 101 2.63 20.91 -6.52
N ASN A 102 2.32 20.22 -7.62
CA ASN A 102 3.29 19.69 -8.59
C ASN A 102 4.31 18.69 -7.99
N ALA A 103 3.99 18.07 -6.86
CA ALA A 103 4.72 16.89 -6.41
C ALA A 103 4.47 15.72 -7.38
N THR A 104 5.38 14.77 -7.42
CA THR A 104 5.27 13.57 -8.27
C THR A 104 5.13 12.33 -7.42
N LEU A 105 4.23 11.44 -7.83
CA LEU A 105 4.01 10.12 -7.25
C LEU A 105 4.52 9.06 -8.21
N SER A 106 5.41 8.19 -7.74
CA SER A 106 5.97 7.10 -8.53
C SER A 106 6.13 5.84 -7.68
N VAL A 107 6.27 4.69 -8.33
CA VAL A 107 6.62 3.43 -7.64
C VAL A 107 8.00 2.99 -8.09
N VAL A 108 8.86 2.70 -7.12
CA VAL A 108 10.25 2.29 -7.34
C VAL A 108 10.57 1.02 -6.55
N ASP A 109 11.53 0.24 -7.04
CA ASP A 109 12.13 -0.82 -6.25
C ASP A 109 13.17 -0.24 -5.27
N SER A 110 13.32 -0.90 -4.12
CA SER A 110 14.38 -0.65 -3.14
C SER A 110 14.90 -1.97 -2.59
N SER A 111 16.02 -1.93 -1.88
CA SER A 111 16.58 -3.13 -1.22
C SER A 111 15.63 -3.78 -0.22
N SER A 112 14.68 -3.03 0.36
CA SER A 112 13.66 -3.55 1.28
C SER A 112 12.35 -3.94 0.60
N GLY A 113 12.31 -3.89 -0.74
CA GLY A 113 11.13 -4.17 -1.56
C GLY A 113 10.57 -2.93 -2.26
N PRO A 114 9.41 -3.04 -2.90
CA PRO A 114 8.81 -1.96 -3.66
C PRO A 114 8.26 -0.87 -2.74
N GLN A 115 8.46 0.39 -3.14
CA GLN A 115 8.06 1.56 -2.38
C GLN A 115 7.32 2.57 -3.27
N LEU A 116 6.31 3.19 -2.69
CA LEU A 116 5.66 4.37 -3.23
C LEU A 116 6.47 5.60 -2.82
N VAL A 117 6.86 6.40 -3.80
CA VAL A 117 7.71 7.57 -3.62
C VAL A 117 6.97 8.83 -4.03
N VAL A 118 6.96 9.80 -3.12
CA VAL A 118 6.53 11.17 -3.38
C VAL A 118 7.77 12.05 -3.45
N SER A 119 8.00 12.68 -4.60
CA SER A 119 9.09 13.64 -4.78
C SER A 119 8.50 15.06 -4.88
N PRO A 120 9.04 16.04 -4.15
CA PRO A 120 8.62 17.44 -4.31
C PRO A 120 8.96 17.96 -5.71
N PRO A 121 8.34 19.07 -6.15
CA PRO A 121 8.73 19.70 -7.41
C PRO A 121 10.20 20.16 -7.34
N SER A 122 10.91 20.05 -8.47
CA SER A 122 12.35 20.34 -8.55
C SER A 122 12.70 21.78 -8.13
N SER A 123 11.78 22.73 -8.33
CA SER A 123 11.94 24.12 -7.90
C SER A 123 11.99 24.28 -6.37
N SER A 124 11.31 23.42 -5.62
CA SER A 124 11.34 23.45 -4.15
C SER A 124 12.65 22.94 -3.55
N LEU A 125 13.51 22.30 -4.35
CA LEU A 125 14.82 21.83 -3.89
C LEU A 125 15.87 22.94 -3.85
N LEU A 126 15.61 24.09 -4.49
CA LEU A 126 16.56 25.20 -4.60
C LEU A 126 16.39 26.27 -3.50
N SER A 127 15.45 26.08 -2.57
CA SER A 127 15.28 26.99 -1.44
C SER A 127 16.42 26.79 -0.43
N ASN A 128 17.37 27.74 -0.38
CA ASN A 128 18.53 27.73 0.52
C ASN A 128 18.20 27.87 2.02
N ASN A 129 16.92 28.00 2.38
CA ASN A 129 16.50 27.96 3.78
C ASN A 129 16.54 26.53 4.31
N ALA A 130 17.59 26.21 5.07
CA ALA A 130 17.88 24.90 5.63
C ALA A 130 16.77 24.34 6.54
N ASP A 131 15.90 25.20 7.08
CA ASP A 131 14.89 24.79 8.07
C ASP A 131 13.61 24.17 7.47
N SER A 132 13.44 24.20 6.14
CA SER A 132 12.23 23.67 5.48
C SER A 132 12.51 22.84 4.23
N SER A 133 13.70 22.22 4.12
CA SER A 133 14.02 21.35 2.99
C SER A 133 12.94 20.27 2.83
N ILE A 134 12.13 20.37 1.77
CA ILE A 134 11.06 19.42 1.53
C ILE A 134 11.71 18.11 1.08
N CYS A 135 11.75 17.13 1.97
CA CYS A 135 12.35 15.84 1.65
C CYS A 135 11.39 14.95 0.86
N LYS A 136 11.96 14.18 -0.06
CA LYS A 136 11.30 13.03 -0.69
C LYS A 136 10.75 12.10 0.38
N LYS A 137 9.52 11.62 0.19
CA LYS A 137 8.86 10.67 1.08
C LYS A 137 8.79 9.31 0.41
N SER A 138 9.25 8.27 1.11
CA SER A 138 9.14 6.90 0.65
C SER A 138 8.27 6.06 1.59
N ILE A 139 7.39 5.25 1.02
CA ILE A 139 6.42 4.44 1.75
C ILE A 139 6.49 3.01 1.20
N PRO A 140 7.04 2.05 1.96
CA PRO A 140 7.05 0.65 1.54
C PRO A 140 5.64 0.15 1.28
N LEU A 141 5.41 -0.53 0.15
CA LEU A 141 4.08 -1.07 -0.17
C LEU A 141 3.59 -2.06 0.90
N ALA A 142 4.52 -2.81 1.50
CA ALA A 142 4.24 -3.72 2.60
C ALA A 142 3.75 -3.03 3.89
N ALA A 143 4.04 -1.73 4.07
CA ALA A 143 3.58 -0.95 5.22
C ALA A 143 2.16 -0.40 5.03
N ILE A 144 1.61 -0.46 3.81
CA ILE A 144 0.28 0.07 3.49
C ILE A 144 -0.80 -0.93 3.90
N LYS A 145 -1.65 -0.51 4.83
CA LYS A 145 -2.82 -1.29 5.28
C LYS A 145 -4.03 -1.02 4.42
N LYS A 146 -4.31 0.26 4.15
CA LYS A 146 -5.52 0.70 3.47
C LYS A 146 -5.21 1.91 2.60
N VAL A 147 -5.85 1.94 1.44
CA VAL A 147 -5.91 3.11 0.55
C VAL A 147 -7.38 3.46 0.39
N GLN A 148 -7.74 4.72 0.60
CA GLN A 148 -9.14 5.15 0.61
C GLN A 148 -9.30 6.55 0.03
N ILE A 149 -10.50 6.86 -0.43
CA ILE A 149 -10.90 8.20 -0.82
C ILE A 149 -11.46 8.90 0.43
N VAL A 150 -10.93 10.09 0.73
CA VAL A 150 -11.45 10.97 1.76
C VAL A 150 -12.35 12.00 1.07
N PRO A 151 -13.64 12.04 1.38
CA PRO A 151 -14.54 13.01 0.78
C PRO A 151 -14.07 14.44 1.12
N PRO A 152 -14.36 15.42 0.24
CA PRO A 152 -14.04 16.81 0.53
C PRO A 152 -14.70 17.23 1.85
N SER A 153 -14.01 18.07 2.62
CA SER A 153 -14.63 18.71 3.78
C SER A 153 -15.86 19.50 3.30
N LYS A 154 -16.97 19.43 4.04
CA LYS A 154 -18.32 19.94 3.69
C LYS A 154 -18.39 21.41 3.21
N LYS A 155 -17.29 22.16 3.29
CA LYS A 155 -17.19 23.57 2.87
C LYS A 155 -16.52 23.78 1.50
N GLY A 156 -16.04 22.73 0.84
CA GLY A 156 -15.39 22.85 -0.48
C GLY A 156 -16.06 21.95 -1.52
N ALA A 157 -16.43 22.52 -2.67
CA ALA A 157 -16.89 21.79 -3.86
C ALA A 157 -15.71 21.09 -4.57
N GLY A 158 -14.97 20.26 -3.84
CA GLY A 158 -13.75 19.61 -4.31
C GLY A 158 -13.93 18.12 -4.61
N VAL A 159 -13.10 17.57 -5.49
CA VAL A 159 -12.94 16.12 -5.65
C VAL A 159 -12.27 15.57 -4.38
N GLY A 160 -12.75 14.44 -3.86
CA GLY A 160 -12.16 13.80 -2.67
C GLY A 160 -10.69 13.43 -2.86
N SER A 161 -9.88 13.55 -1.82
CA SER A 161 -8.44 13.23 -1.81
C SER A 161 -8.20 11.73 -1.64
N ILE A 162 -7.07 11.21 -2.12
CA ILE A 162 -6.61 9.86 -1.79
C ILE A 162 -5.82 9.90 -0.49
N GLU A 163 -6.10 8.97 0.42
CA GLU A 163 -5.39 8.77 1.68
C GLU A 163 -4.85 7.34 1.79
N ILE A 164 -3.59 7.24 2.20
CA ILE A 164 -2.87 6.00 2.48
C ILE A 164 -2.67 5.89 3.99
N VAL A 165 -3.11 4.76 4.54
CA VAL A 165 -3.05 4.43 5.96
C VAL A 165 -2.11 3.25 6.19
N ASP A 166 -1.20 3.39 7.14
CA ASP A 166 -0.24 2.34 7.48
C ASP A 166 -0.86 1.21 8.34
N VAL A 167 -0.07 0.17 8.60
CA VAL A 167 -0.44 -0.95 9.48
C VAL A 167 -0.85 -0.51 10.90
N ALA A 168 -0.31 0.60 11.38
CA ALA A 168 -0.64 1.19 12.68
C ALA A 168 -1.92 2.04 12.65
N GLY A 169 -2.59 2.16 11.50
CA GLY A 169 -3.80 2.97 11.36
C GLY A 169 -3.55 4.47 11.22
N ARG A 170 -2.30 4.88 10.96
CA ARG A 170 -1.92 6.30 10.81
C ARG A 170 -2.00 6.70 9.34
N SER A 171 -2.53 7.88 9.09
CA SER A 171 -2.45 8.53 7.78
C SER A 171 -1.00 8.87 7.46
N VAL A 172 -0.42 8.17 6.49
CA VAL A 172 0.98 8.36 6.07
C VAL A 172 1.08 9.22 4.83
N LEU A 173 0.08 9.24 3.96
CA LEU A 173 0.09 10.11 2.78
C LEU A 173 -1.33 10.50 2.43
N LYS A 174 -1.54 11.78 2.17
CA LYS A 174 -2.78 12.32 1.63
C LYS A 174 -2.44 13.19 0.42
N PHE A 175 -3.15 13.02 -0.68
CA PHE A 175 -2.88 13.77 -1.91
C PHE A 175 -4.10 13.88 -2.81
N ASP A 176 -4.12 14.91 -3.66
CA ASP A 176 -5.04 15.00 -4.79
C ASP A 176 -4.28 14.67 -6.08
N VAL A 177 -4.95 14.02 -7.02
CA VAL A 177 -4.39 13.79 -8.36
C VAL A 177 -4.60 15.05 -9.18
N LEU A 178 -3.54 15.51 -9.85
CA LEU A 178 -3.60 16.70 -10.70
C LEU A 178 -3.71 16.27 -12.16
N LYS A 179 -4.34 17.09 -13.00
CA LYS A 179 -4.27 16.86 -14.45
C LYS A 179 -2.80 16.99 -14.85
N SER A 180 -2.29 15.99 -15.57
CA SER A 180 -1.00 16.13 -16.24
C SER A 180 -1.17 17.25 -17.26
N GLN A 181 -0.73 18.46 -16.90
CA GLN A 181 -0.58 19.51 -17.87
C GLN A 181 0.63 19.09 -18.70
N GLN A 182 0.38 18.30 -19.76
CA GLN A 182 1.34 18.22 -20.86
C GLN A 182 1.55 19.67 -21.24
N ARG A 183 2.69 20.24 -20.84
CA ARG A 183 3.21 21.43 -21.48
C ARG A 183 3.51 20.99 -22.89
N ILE A 184 2.49 21.02 -23.74
CA ILE A 184 2.68 21.19 -25.16
C ILE A 184 3.24 22.61 -25.22
N TRP A 185 4.57 22.70 -25.19
CA TRP A 185 5.24 23.85 -25.76
C TRP A 185 4.84 23.78 -27.22
N ASN A 186 3.73 24.43 -27.57
CA ASN A 186 3.48 24.77 -28.95
C ASN A 186 4.54 25.83 -29.26
N ASP A 187 5.75 25.36 -29.54
CA ASP A 187 6.74 26.09 -30.33
C ASP A 187 6.19 26.13 -31.76
N ASN A 188 5.02 26.73 -31.94
CA ASN A 188 4.61 27.21 -33.24
C ASN A 188 5.30 28.57 -33.37
N GLU A 189 6.56 28.48 -33.78
CA GLU A 189 7.18 29.50 -34.61
C GLU A 189 6.20 29.82 -35.75
N HIS A 190 5.55 30.98 -35.68
CA HIS A 190 5.31 31.72 -36.89
C HIS A 190 5.54 33.19 -36.62
N ASP A 191 6.60 33.67 -37.28
CA ASP A 191 7.01 35.04 -37.46
C ASP A 191 5.80 35.91 -37.84
N ASP A 192 5.59 36.99 -37.11
CA ASP A 192 5.00 38.19 -37.69
C ASP A 192 5.54 39.39 -36.91
N ASP A 193 6.50 40.07 -37.54
CA ASP A 193 6.98 41.39 -37.17
C ASP A 193 5.79 42.34 -37.05
N ASN A 194 5.40 42.71 -35.82
CA ASN A 194 4.60 43.90 -35.58
C ASN A 194 4.90 44.49 -34.20
N ASP A 195 5.65 45.59 -34.28
CA ASP A 195 5.78 46.77 -33.43
C ASP A 195 4.87 46.90 -32.18
N ASP A 196 5.56 47.18 -31.07
CA ASP A 196 5.22 48.14 -30.01
C ASP A 196 3.77 48.21 -29.52
N GLU A 197 3.44 47.41 -28.50
CA GLU A 197 2.71 47.91 -27.33
C GLU A 197 3.19 47.24 -26.03
N GLU A 198 3.68 48.06 -25.09
CA GLU A 198 3.96 47.70 -23.70
C GLU A 198 2.67 47.26 -22.96
N ALA A 199 2.23 46.03 -23.19
CA ALA A 199 1.21 45.39 -22.37
C ALA A 199 1.90 44.69 -21.18
N GLY A 200 1.79 45.29 -20.00
CA GLY A 200 2.36 44.80 -18.75
C GLY A 200 2.14 43.30 -18.52
N GLY A 201 3.23 42.54 -18.58
CA GLY A 201 3.27 41.10 -18.34
C GLY A 201 2.88 40.76 -16.91
N GLN A 202 1.58 40.59 -16.66
CA GLN A 202 1.08 39.90 -15.49
C GLN A 202 1.53 38.43 -15.61
N GLY A 203 2.49 38.05 -14.76
CA GLY A 203 3.00 36.68 -14.68
C GLY A 203 1.85 35.68 -14.59
N GLY A 204 1.68 34.88 -15.64
CA GLY A 204 0.62 33.89 -15.75
C GLY A 204 0.68 32.91 -14.58
N GLN A 205 -0.28 33.04 -13.65
CA GLN A 205 -0.44 32.09 -12.56
C GLN A 205 -0.83 30.74 -13.16
N VAL A 206 0.05 29.75 -13.07
CA VAL A 206 -0.22 28.39 -13.55
C VAL A 206 -1.35 27.81 -12.70
N ILE A 207 -2.56 27.74 -13.26
CA ILE A 207 -3.72 27.16 -12.58
C ILE A 207 -3.55 25.62 -12.56
N VAL A 208 -3.23 25.08 -11.39
CA VAL A 208 -3.08 23.64 -11.17
C VAL A 208 -4.45 23.02 -10.89
N GLU A 209 -5.03 22.39 -11.92
CA GLU A 209 -6.35 21.77 -11.84
C GLU A 209 -6.31 20.34 -11.27
N VAL A 210 -7.28 20.03 -10.41
CA VAL A 210 -7.50 18.67 -9.89
C VAL A 210 -8.03 17.78 -11.02
N ALA A 211 -7.53 16.56 -11.11
CA ALA A 211 -7.99 15.56 -12.06
C ALA A 211 -9.46 15.18 -11.80
N ASN A 212 -10.12 14.67 -12.82
CA ASN A 212 -11.48 14.17 -12.68
C ASN A 212 -11.52 12.90 -11.79
N GLU A 213 -12.72 12.60 -11.30
CA GLU A 213 -12.99 11.44 -10.43
C GLU A 213 -12.54 10.11 -11.07
N SER A 214 -12.79 9.90 -12.37
CA SER A 214 -12.37 8.67 -13.06
C SER A 214 -10.86 8.46 -13.08
N THR A 215 -10.07 9.52 -13.31
CA THR A 215 -8.61 9.43 -13.25
C THR A 215 -8.15 9.13 -11.83
N ARG A 216 -8.71 9.81 -10.84
CA ARG A 216 -8.40 9.56 -9.42
C ARG A 216 -8.67 8.11 -9.04
N ASP A 217 -9.84 7.58 -9.41
CA ASP A 217 -10.26 6.23 -9.09
C ASP A 217 -9.37 5.19 -9.80
N THR A 218 -8.96 5.46 -11.05
CA THR A 218 -7.98 4.64 -11.76
C THR A 218 -6.63 4.59 -11.03
N ILE A 219 -6.14 5.73 -10.51
CA ILE A 219 -4.91 5.76 -9.71
C ILE A 219 -5.09 5.00 -8.39
N LEU A 220 -6.24 5.14 -7.74
CA LEU A 220 -6.57 4.38 -6.52
C LEU A 220 -6.49 2.87 -6.78
N ASP A 221 -7.10 2.40 -7.87
CA ASP A 221 -7.10 0.99 -8.27
C ASP A 221 -5.71 0.47 -8.59
N HIS A 222 -4.87 1.27 -9.26
CA HIS A 222 -3.47 0.92 -9.50
C HIS A 222 -2.70 0.73 -8.18
N ILE A 223 -2.87 1.63 -7.21
CA ILE A 223 -2.20 1.51 -5.91
C ILE A 223 -2.71 0.27 -5.16
N HIS A 224 -4.03 0.02 -5.13
CA HIS A 224 -4.60 -1.19 -4.51
C HIS A 224 -4.04 -2.46 -5.11
N THR A 225 -4.02 -2.55 -6.44
CA THR A 225 -3.50 -3.69 -7.19
C THR A 225 -2.05 -3.98 -6.80
N LEU A 226 -1.20 -2.94 -6.70
CA LEU A 226 0.21 -3.10 -6.32
C LEU A 226 0.39 -3.52 -4.86
N VAL A 227 -0.43 -2.98 -3.95
CA VAL A 227 -0.40 -3.36 -2.52
C VAL A 227 -0.80 -4.82 -2.34
N GLU A 228 -1.86 -5.27 -3.01
CA GLU A 228 -2.31 -6.67 -2.96
C GLU A 228 -1.30 -7.63 -3.57
N TRP A 229 -0.71 -7.24 -4.70
CA TRP A 229 0.36 -8.01 -5.32
C TRP A 229 1.57 -8.19 -4.39
N GLU A 230 2.02 -7.12 -3.72
CA GLU A 230 3.14 -7.21 -2.78
C GLU A 230 2.81 -8.12 -1.58
N ARG A 231 1.56 -8.09 -1.08
CA ARG A 231 1.12 -9.02 -0.02
C ARG A 231 1.20 -10.48 -0.46
N ARG A 232 0.70 -10.80 -1.66
CA ARG A 232 0.75 -12.15 -2.23
C ARG A 232 2.19 -12.62 -2.46
N ARG A 233 3.03 -11.74 -3.03
CA ARG A 233 4.44 -12.01 -3.23
C ARG A 233 5.15 -12.34 -1.91
N ARG A 234 4.92 -11.54 -0.86
CA ARG A 234 5.53 -11.78 0.46
C ARG A 234 5.04 -13.07 1.11
N ALA A 235 3.74 -13.38 1.01
CA ALA A 235 3.20 -14.64 1.50
C ALA A 235 3.85 -15.84 0.79
N TYR A 236 4.04 -15.75 -0.54
CA TYR A 236 4.73 -16.79 -1.30
C TYR A 236 6.20 -16.97 -0.88
N ILE A 237 6.92 -15.85 -0.65
CA ILE A 237 8.30 -15.91 -0.15
C ILE A 237 8.36 -16.53 1.26
N ALA A 238 7.40 -16.24 2.12
CA ALA A 238 7.34 -16.81 3.47
C ALA A 238 7.14 -18.33 3.42
N MET A 239 6.21 -18.84 2.61
CA MET A 239 5.97 -20.28 2.49
C MET A 239 7.18 -21.04 1.93
N LEU A 240 7.89 -20.47 0.94
CA LEU A 240 9.11 -21.09 0.42
C LEU A 240 10.27 -21.08 1.43
N GLY A 241 10.36 -20.05 2.28
CA GLY A 241 11.40 -19.95 3.30
C GLY A 241 11.20 -20.90 4.49
N GLU A 242 9.97 -21.36 4.73
CA GLU A 242 9.67 -22.37 5.76
C GLU A 242 10.06 -23.78 5.28
N GLU A 243 9.91 -24.10 3.99
CA GLU A 243 10.32 -25.41 3.44
C GLU A 243 11.84 -25.63 3.44
N GLU A 244 12.65 -24.57 3.33
CA GLU A 244 14.13 -24.69 3.38
C GLU A 244 14.69 -24.81 4.81
N GLY A 245 13.88 -24.57 5.85
CA GLY A 245 14.32 -24.49 7.25
C GLY A 245 14.02 -25.71 8.14
N GLU A 246 13.23 -26.69 7.66
CA GLU A 246 12.84 -27.87 8.44
C GLU A 246 13.60 -29.17 8.04
N GLY A 247 14.68 -29.05 7.26
CA GLY A 247 15.46 -30.18 6.73
C GLY A 247 16.68 -30.65 7.53
N GLU A 248 17.10 -29.95 8.58
CA GLU A 248 18.30 -30.30 9.36
C GLU A 248 18.00 -30.21 10.86
N ASN A 249 17.48 -31.30 11.44
CA ASN A 249 17.66 -31.73 12.84
C ASN A 249 16.82 -33.00 13.09
N HIS A 250 17.16 -34.08 12.38
CA HIS A 250 16.79 -35.44 12.79
C HIS A 250 18.09 -36.26 12.88
N GLU A 251 18.95 -35.88 13.81
CA GLU A 251 19.94 -36.79 14.37
C GLU A 251 19.42 -37.26 15.73
N GLY A 252 19.40 -38.59 15.86
CA GLY A 252 18.72 -39.31 16.92
C GLY A 252 19.18 -38.97 18.33
N ASN A 253 18.22 -39.00 19.25
CA ASN A 253 18.50 -39.35 20.62
C ASN A 253 17.41 -40.32 21.10
N ASP A 254 17.49 -41.50 20.54
CA ASP A 254 16.93 -42.75 21.00
C ASP A 254 17.66 -43.17 22.29
N GLY A 255 16.92 -43.17 23.39
CA GLY A 255 17.30 -43.86 24.62
C GLY A 255 17.29 -43.00 25.87
N MET A 256 16.14 -42.96 26.57
CA MET A 256 16.09 -43.39 27.97
C MET A 256 14.62 -43.47 28.40
N GLU A 257 14.14 -44.70 28.56
CA GLU A 257 13.00 -45.03 29.40
C GLU A 257 13.41 -44.73 30.84
N ASP A 258 12.66 -43.91 31.57
CA ASP A 258 12.61 -44.03 33.02
C ASP A 258 11.22 -43.59 33.52
N GLU A 259 10.53 -44.58 34.09
CA GLU A 259 9.34 -44.40 34.90
C GLU A 259 9.67 -43.59 36.15
N LEU A 260 8.83 -42.62 36.52
CA LEU A 260 8.54 -42.31 37.92
C LEU A 260 7.33 -41.36 38.04
N HIS A 261 6.18 -42.00 38.25
CA HIS A 261 5.25 -41.79 39.36
C HIS A 261 5.41 -40.53 40.25
N VAL A 262 4.27 -39.87 40.53
CA VAL A 262 3.76 -39.40 41.85
C VAL A 262 3.21 -37.95 41.84
N GLU A 263 1.93 -37.89 42.23
CA GLU A 263 1.14 -36.87 42.93
C GLU A 263 0.77 -35.51 42.32
N GLU A 264 -0.51 -35.47 41.93
CA GLU A 264 -1.52 -34.50 42.35
C GLU A 264 -1.18 -33.70 43.63
N TYR A 265 -0.92 -32.40 43.46
CA TYR A 265 -1.22 -31.38 44.46
C TYR A 265 -1.88 -30.17 43.79
N ASP A 266 -3.11 -29.92 44.21
CA ASP A 266 -3.83 -28.66 44.07
C ASP A 266 -3.33 -27.71 45.17
N ASP A 267 -2.88 -26.50 44.81
CA ASP A 267 -3.09 -25.29 45.60
C ASP A 267 -2.57 -24.02 44.88
N GLY A 268 -3.51 -23.15 44.49
CA GLY A 268 -3.46 -21.71 44.75
C GLY A 268 -2.29 -20.83 44.27
N ASN A 269 -2.55 -20.14 43.15
CA ASN A 269 -2.49 -18.67 43.03
C ASN A 269 -1.15 -17.93 42.69
N ILE A 270 -1.25 -17.11 41.62
CA ILE A 270 -0.45 -15.94 41.16
C ILE A 270 0.84 -16.18 40.33
N SER A 271 0.68 -15.88 39.02
CA SER A 271 1.48 -14.96 38.18
C SER A 271 1.99 -15.48 36.82
N SER A 272 1.67 -14.67 35.81
CA SER A 272 2.25 -14.54 34.46
C SER A 272 1.82 -15.49 33.33
N PRO A 273 1.07 -14.95 32.34
CA PRO A 273 0.72 -15.64 31.10
C PRO A 273 1.76 -15.32 30.01
N ARG A 274 2.13 -16.30 29.18
CA ARG A 274 2.46 -16.19 27.74
C ARG A 274 3.39 -17.32 27.33
N THR A 275 2.86 -18.26 26.55
CA THR A 275 3.49 -18.79 25.30
C THR A 275 2.78 -20.03 24.74
N ALA A 276 1.98 -20.76 25.52
CA ALA A 276 1.41 -22.03 25.07
C ALA A 276 0.19 -21.94 24.12
N ARG A 277 -0.50 -20.78 24.00
CA ARG A 277 -1.75 -20.69 23.22
C ARG A 277 -1.60 -20.40 21.72
N LYS A 278 -0.40 -20.07 21.21
CA LYS A 278 -0.23 -19.74 19.77
C LYS A 278 -0.11 -20.97 18.86
N LYS A 279 0.34 -22.12 19.37
CA LYS A 279 0.53 -23.33 18.55
C LYS A 279 -0.81 -23.95 18.11
N GLY A 280 -1.86 -23.82 18.93
CA GLY A 280 -3.20 -24.30 18.60
C GLY A 280 -3.90 -23.51 17.49
N MET A 281 -3.73 -22.17 17.46
CA MET A 281 -4.39 -21.33 16.46
C MET A 281 -3.85 -21.53 15.03
N ILE A 282 -2.57 -21.87 14.89
CA ILE A 282 -1.96 -22.14 13.57
C ILE A 282 -2.40 -23.51 13.05
N ALA A 283 -2.43 -24.53 13.92
CA ALA A 283 -2.95 -25.85 13.56
C ALA A 283 -4.43 -25.79 13.15
N GLU A 284 -5.24 -24.98 13.84
CA GLU A 284 -6.66 -24.78 13.51
C GLU A 284 -6.83 -24.06 12.16
N GLN A 285 -6.00 -23.05 11.86
CA GLN A 285 -6.01 -22.37 10.56
C GLN A 285 -5.57 -23.30 9.42
N ALA A 286 -4.55 -24.14 9.63
CA ALA A 286 -4.08 -25.10 8.64
C ALA A 286 -5.16 -26.16 8.33
N GLN A 287 -5.85 -26.68 9.34
CA GLN A 287 -6.98 -27.60 9.15
C GLN A 287 -8.14 -26.95 8.37
N LYS A 288 -8.44 -25.68 8.67
CA LYS A 288 -9.47 -24.92 7.96
C LYS A 288 -9.12 -24.72 6.48
N ILE A 289 -7.88 -24.36 6.17
CA ILE A 289 -7.39 -24.21 4.79
C ILE A 289 -7.45 -25.55 4.05
N LYS A 290 -6.99 -26.63 4.69
CA LYS A 290 -7.06 -27.99 4.13
C LYS A 290 -8.51 -28.39 3.79
N HIS A 291 -9.46 -28.09 4.67
CA HIS A 291 -10.88 -28.37 4.44
C HIS A 291 -11.45 -27.56 3.25
N PHE A 292 -11.08 -26.28 3.11
CA PHE A 292 -11.51 -25.47 1.95
C PHE A 292 -10.90 -25.96 0.63
N ALA A 293 -9.60 -26.28 0.62
CA ALA A 293 -8.95 -26.82 -0.57
C ALA A 293 -9.55 -28.17 -1.01
N GLN A 294 -9.86 -29.04 -0.04
CA GLN A 294 -10.51 -30.32 -0.32
C GLN A 294 -11.93 -30.11 -0.89
N ARG A 295 -12.71 -29.20 -0.32
CA ARG A 295 -14.06 -28.88 -0.81
C ARG A 295 -14.04 -28.26 -2.20
N GLU A 296 -13.04 -27.44 -2.52
CA GLU A 296 -12.87 -26.86 -3.84
C GLU A 296 -12.56 -27.93 -4.90
N LEU A 297 -11.67 -28.88 -4.57
CA LEU A 297 -11.39 -30.02 -5.43
C LEU A 297 -12.63 -30.90 -5.68
N GLU A 298 -13.44 -31.15 -4.65
CA GLU A 298 -14.70 -31.89 -4.80
C GLU A 298 -15.71 -31.15 -5.69
N LEU A 299 -15.85 -29.83 -5.53
CA LEU A 299 -16.72 -29.00 -6.37
C LEU A 299 -16.25 -28.99 -7.83
N GLN A 300 -14.94 -28.91 -8.07
CA GLN A 300 -14.38 -28.99 -9.41
C GLN A 300 -14.61 -30.37 -10.04
N LYS A 301 -14.44 -31.46 -9.27
CA LYS A 301 -14.75 -32.82 -9.74
C LYS A 301 -16.22 -32.98 -10.10
N LEU A 302 -17.14 -32.52 -9.24
CA LEU A 302 -18.60 -32.55 -9.52
C LEU A 302 -18.99 -31.68 -10.71
N LYS A 303 -18.31 -30.55 -10.93
CA LYS A 303 -18.54 -29.71 -12.11
C LYS A 303 -18.09 -30.42 -13.38
N LYS A 304 -16.87 -30.97 -13.39
CA LYS A 304 -16.34 -31.75 -14.51
C LYS A 304 -17.19 -32.98 -14.81
N GLU A 305 -17.70 -33.66 -13.79
CA GLU A 305 -18.59 -34.80 -13.98
C GLU A 305 -19.95 -34.38 -14.58
N ARG A 306 -20.53 -33.27 -14.13
CA ARG A 306 -21.76 -32.71 -14.73
C ARG A 306 -21.55 -32.32 -16.19
N GLU A 307 -20.43 -31.70 -16.52
CA GLU A 307 -20.08 -31.35 -17.90
C GLU A 307 -19.87 -32.60 -18.76
N ASN A 308 -19.15 -33.63 -18.25
CA ASN A 308 -18.98 -34.90 -18.94
C ASN A 308 -20.31 -35.63 -19.19
N ARG A 309 -21.22 -35.65 -18.21
CA ARG A 309 -22.56 -36.22 -18.41
C ARG A 309 -23.30 -35.46 -19.50
N LYS A 310 -23.34 -34.12 -19.43
CA LYS A 310 -23.98 -33.29 -20.48
C LYS A 310 -23.38 -33.58 -21.86
N ALA A 311 -22.06 -33.63 -21.97
CA ALA A 311 -21.38 -33.93 -23.22
C ALA A 311 -21.74 -35.32 -23.76
N LYS A 312 -21.77 -36.34 -22.90
CA LYS A 312 -22.18 -37.71 -23.30
C LYS A 312 -23.57 -37.72 -23.92
N TYR A 313 -24.54 -37.07 -23.28
CA TYR A 313 -25.89 -37.05 -23.81
C TYR A 313 -26.07 -36.15 -25.04
N VAL A 314 -25.32 -35.05 -25.16
CA VAL A 314 -25.32 -34.23 -26.38
C VAL A 314 -24.80 -35.03 -27.58
N ASN A 315 -23.76 -35.84 -27.37
CA ASN A 315 -23.18 -36.70 -28.40
C ASN A 315 -24.09 -37.90 -28.76
N GLU A 316 -24.72 -38.54 -27.78
CA GLU A 316 -25.55 -39.74 -27.99
C GLU A 316 -26.97 -39.42 -28.49
N ALA A 317 -27.60 -38.34 -28.01
CA ALA A 317 -29.01 -38.04 -28.31
C ALA A 317 -29.20 -36.93 -29.36
N GLY A 318 -28.11 -36.37 -29.89
CA GLY A 318 -28.11 -35.31 -30.90
C GLY A 318 -28.84 -34.06 -30.40
N GLY A 319 -28.18 -33.24 -29.57
CA GLY A 319 -28.53 -31.85 -29.22
C GLY A 319 -29.98 -31.51 -28.80
N LEU A 320 -30.96 -31.70 -29.69
CA LEU A 320 -32.39 -31.38 -29.52
C LEU A 320 -33.09 -32.17 -28.41
N LYS A 321 -32.81 -33.46 -28.23
CA LYS A 321 -33.47 -34.27 -27.18
C LYS A 321 -33.12 -33.82 -25.76
N TYR A 322 -31.91 -33.29 -25.56
CA TYR A 322 -31.45 -32.83 -24.25
C TYR A 322 -32.19 -31.56 -23.79
N THR A 323 -32.47 -30.68 -24.74
CA THR A 323 -33.26 -29.46 -24.50
C THR A 323 -34.73 -29.81 -24.19
N ALA A 324 -35.32 -30.78 -24.88
CA ALA A 324 -36.69 -31.23 -24.63
C ALA A 324 -36.87 -31.85 -23.23
N ILE A 325 -35.93 -32.73 -22.80
CA ILE A 325 -35.98 -33.33 -21.46
C ILE A 325 -35.74 -32.28 -20.36
N ALA A 326 -34.83 -31.33 -20.58
CA ALA A 326 -34.58 -30.25 -19.62
C ALA A 326 -35.78 -29.29 -19.47
N MET A 327 -36.59 -29.12 -20.52
CA MET A 327 -37.85 -28.36 -20.48
C MET A 327 -38.98 -29.14 -19.81
N ALA A 328 -39.06 -30.45 -19.98
CA ALA A 328 -40.10 -31.30 -19.36
C ALA A 328 -39.97 -31.43 -17.83
N ASN A 329 -38.77 -31.33 -17.26
CA ASN A 329 -38.55 -31.41 -15.80
C ASN A 329 -38.71 -30.06 -15.07
N ARG A 330 -39.12 -28.99 -15.77
CA ARG A 330 -39.40 -27.67 -15.19
C ARG A 330 -40.89 -27.35 -15.04
N SER A 331 -41.77 -28.18 -15.61
CA SER A 331 -43.22 -28.16 -15.37
C SER A 331 -43.57 -29.09 -14.21
#